data_AF-A0A6L5Y1C3-F1
#
_entry.id   AF-A0A6L5Y1C3-F1
#
_cell.length_a   1.000
_cell.length_b   1.000
_cell.length_c   1.000
_cell.angle_alpha   90.00
_cell.angle_beta   90.00
_cell.angle_gamma   90.00
#
_symmetry.space_group_name_H-M   'P 1'
#
loop_
_entity.id
_entity.type
_entity.pdbx_description
1 polymer ?
#
loop_
_entity_poly.entity_id
_entity_poly.type
_entity_poly.pdbx_seq_one_letter_code
_entity_poly.pdbx_strand_id
1 'polypeptide(L)'
;MAGNNGDKSVTNYGVKWLTNYGKEYTISNPQVVATDKEDYVILFERYKKNKYQGVYEIVVDKTGKVVKTTTRVSAKAYLNPYRMPVYAKGKVWWVGNNAKNEKNNVYIYSFSA
;
A
#
# COMPACT_ATOMS: atom_id res chain seq x y z
N MET A 1 11.64 13.29 4.58
CA MET A 1 12.55 12.16 4.90
C MET A 1 12.14 10.99 4.04
N ALA A 2 12.92 10.67 3.01
CA ALA A 2 12.77 9.44 2.23
C ALA A 2 13.48 8.31 2.99
N GLY A 3 12.92 7.09 2.97
CA GLY A 3 13.45 5.94 3.70
C GLY A 3 14.85 5.54 3.24
N ASN A 4 15.51 4.69 4.02
CA ASN A 4 16.87 4.19 3.74
C ASN A 4 16.99 3.71 2.29
N ASN A 5 17.64 4.50 1.46
CA ASN A 5 18.14 4.04 0.18
C ASN A 5 19.23 3.02 0.50
N GLY A 6 18.95 1.74 0.31
CA GLY A 6 19.95 0.70 0.48
C GLY A 6 21.12 0.92 -0.48
N ASP A 7 22.34 0.60 -0.05
CA ASP A 7 23.59 0.80 -0.83
C ASP A 7 23.74 -0.14 -2.04
N LYS A 8 22.71 -0.95 -2.32
CA LYS A 8 22.73 -1.94 -3.40
C LYS A 8 21.93 -1.44 -4.59
N SER A 9 22.55 -1.50 -5.77
CA SER A 9 21.84 -1.29 -7.04
C SER A 9 20.79 -2.39 -7.19
N VAL A 10 19.53 -2.02 -6.97
CA VAL A 10 18.37 -2.88 -7.23
C VAL A 10 17.62 -2.29 -8.41
N THR A 11 17.22 -3.14 -9.35
CA THR A 11 16.37 -2.68 -10.44
C THR A 11 15.02 -2.28 -9.85
N ASN A 12 14.68 -1.00 -9.96
CA ASN A 12 13.45 -0.43 -9.41
C ASN A 12 12.22 -0.83 -10.25
N TYR A 13 11.81 -2.09 -10.14
CA TYR A 13 10.65 -2.66 -10.83
C TYR A 13 9.31 -2.32 -10.15
N GLY A 14 9.31 -2.11 -8.82
CA GLY A 14 8.09 -1.94 -8.02
C GLY A 14 7.32 -0.65 -8.32
N VAL A 15 8.02 0.49 -8.41
CA VAL A 15 7.39 1.80 -8.67
C VAL A 15 6.87 1.89 -10.10
N LYS A 16 7.62 1.36 -11.09
CA LYS A 16 7.18 1.34 -12.50
C LYS A 16 5.94 0.46 -12.72
N TRP A 17 5.83 -0.68 -12.04
CA TRP A 17 4.66 -1.56 -12.20
C TRP A 17 3.37 -0.95 -11.64
N LEU A 18 3.45 -0.28 -10.48
CA LEU A 18 2.33 0.49 -9.91
C LEU A 18 1.91 1.69 -10.77
N THR A 19 2.73 2.14 -11.71
CA THR A 19 2.38 3.24 -12.62
C THR A 19 1.82 2.78 -13.97
N ASN A 20 1.79 1.47 -14.26
CA ASN A 20 1.23 0.95 -15.53
C ASN A 20 -0.31 0.96 -15.58
N TYR A 21 -0.97 1.55 -14.59
CA TYR A 21 -2.42 1.83 -14.62
C TYR A 21 -2.81 2.97 -15.57
N GLY A 22 -1.84 3.57 -16.27
CA GLY A 22 -1.79 4.91 -16.87
C GLY A 22 -2.85 5.35 -17.90
N LYS A 23 -4.00 4.66 -18.01
CA LYS A 23 -5.17 5.17 -18.74
C LYS A 23 -6.49 5.09 -17.95
N GLU A 24 -6.64 4.10 -17.07
CA GLU A 24 -7.92 3.86 -16.39
C GLU A 24 -7.88 4.21 -14.90
N TYR A 25 -6.72 4.00 -14.26
CA TYR A 25 -6.58 4.22 -12.82
C TYR A 25 -5.40 5.13 -12.49
N THR A 26 -5.58 5.89 -11.41
CA THR A 26 -4.52 6.67 -10.76
C THR A 26 -4.18 5.99 -9.45
N ILE A 27 -2.88 5.83 -9.19
CA ILE A 27 -2.37 5.31 -7.94
C ILE A 27 -1.87 6.49 -7.10
N SER A 28 -2.11 6.46 -5.79
CA SER A 28 -1.69 7.51 -4.86
C SER A 28 -1.27 6.94 -3.51
N ASN A 29 -0.50 7.74 -2.78
CA ASN A 29 -0.03 7.45 -1.43
C ASN A 29 0.55 6.02 -1.25
N PRO A 30 1.51 5.57 -2.10
CA PRO A 30 2.08 4.25 -1.96
C PRO A 30 2.91 4.15 -0.67
N GLN A 31 2.76 3.03 0.05
CA GLN A 31 3.42 2.75 1.32
C GLN A 31 3.87 1.29 1.33
N VAL A 32 4.99 0.97 1.98
CA VAL A 32 5.54 -0.39 2.02
C VAL A 32 5.81 -0.82 3.45
N VAL A 33 5.60 -2.10 3.73
CA VAL A 33 5.95 -2.73 5.00
C VAL A 33 6.53 -4.12 4.74
N ALA A 34 7.61 -4.47 5.45
CA ALA A 34 8.20 -5.80 5.40
C ALA A 34 7.50 -6.75 6.39
N THR A 35 7.40 -8.02 6.02
CA THR A 35 6.86 -9.11 6.86
C THR A 35 7.99 -9.93 7.48
N ASP A 36 7.65 -10.84 8.40
CA ASP A 36 8.61 -11.78 9.00
C ASP A 36 9.24 -12.74 7.99
N LYS A 37 8.64 -12.89 6.79
CA LYS A 37 9.16 -13.74 5.70
C LYS A 37 10.07 -12.99 4.72
N GLU A 38 10.43 -11.74 5.03
CA GLU A 38 11.14 -10.82 4.12
C GLU A 38 10.34 -10.46 2.85
N ASP A 39 9.04 -10.78 2.82
CA ASP A 39 8.14 -10.29 1.78
C ASP A 39 7.78 -8.82 2.06
N TYR A 40 7.55 -8.05 1.00
CA TYR A 40 7.13 -6.66 1.05
C TYR A 40 5.67 -6.53 0.67
N VAL A 41 4.84 -6.05 1.60
CA VAL A 41 3.46 -5.66 1.33
C VAL A 41 3.45 -4.20 0.94
N ILE A 42 3.01 -3.92 -0.30
CA ILE A 42 2.91 -2.57 -0.84
C ILE A 42 1.43 -2.18 -0.84
N LEU A 43 1.09 -1.18 -0.03
CA LEU A 43 -0.23 -0.59 0.04
C LEU A 43 -0.30 0.65 -0.84
N PHE A 44 -1.43 0.89 -1.47
CA PHE A 44 -1.67 2.11 -2.23
C PHE A 44 -3.16 2.43 -2.35
N GLU A 45 -3.45 3.69 -2.59
CA GLU A 45 -4.79 4.16 -2.91
C GLU A 45 -5.00 4.10 -4.42
N ARG A 46 -6.18 3.60 -4.84
CA ARG A 46 -6.55 3.56 -6.26
C ARG A 46 -7.74 4.46 -6.53
N TYR A 47 -7.67 5.20 -7.63
CA TYR A 47 -8.75 6.03 -8.16
C TYR A 47 -9.07 5.61 -9.59
N LYS A 48 -10.35 5.64 -9.97
CA LYS A 48 -10.82 5.42 -11.35
C LYS A 48 -11.54 6.67 -11.80
N LYS A 49 -11.07 7.35 -12.85
CA LYS A 49 -11.62 8.64 -13.30
C LYS A 49 -11.83 9.62 -12.12
N ASN A 50 -10.80 9.82 -11.30
CA ASN A 50 -10.80 10.63 -10.07
C ASN A 50 -11.73 10.17 -8.94
N LYS A 51 -12.44 9.03 -9.08
CA LYS A 51 -13.26 8.47 -8.00
C LYS A 51 -12.47 7.48 -7.18
N TYR A 52 -12.41 7.71 -5.87
CA TYR A 52 -11.74 6.81 -4.93
C TYR A 52 -12.31 5.39 -4.98
N GLN A 53 -11.44 4.38 -5.05
CA GLN A 53 -11.81 2.96 -5.14
C GLN A 53 -11.44 2.15 -3.89
N GLY A 54 -10.62 2.73 -3.00
CA GLY A 54 -10.12 2.07 -1.79
C GLY A 54 -8.59 1.92 -1.74
N VAL A 55 -8.15 1.27 -0.66
CA VAL A 55 -6.77 0.83 -0.43
C VAL A 55 -6.61 -0.58 -0.99
N TYR A 56 -5.53 -0.79 -1.72
CA TYR A 56 -5.14 -2.04 -2.34
C TYR A 56 -3.76 -2.46 -1.84
N GLU A 57 -3.49 -3.75 -1.95
CA GLU A 57 -2.17 -4.32 -1.70
C GLU A 57 -1.63 -5.03 -2.95
N ILE A 58 -0.30 -5.12 -3.03
CA ILE A 58 0.46 -6.08 -3.81
C ILE A 58 1.51 -6.66 -2.86
N VAL A 59 1.84 -7.94 -3.00
CA VAL A 59 2.93 -8.56 -2.23
C VAL A 59 4.01 -9.02 -3.19
N VAL A 60 5.24 -8.60 -2.91
CA VAL A 60 6.45 -9.06 -3.60
C VAL A 60 7.34 -9.80 -2.60
N ASP A 61 7.95 -10.88 -3.03
CA ASP A 61 8.94 -11.57 -2.22
C ASP A 61 10.27 -10.82 -2.18
N LYS A 62 11.21 -11.33 -1.38
CA LYS A 62 12.56 -10.77 -1.25
C LYS A 62 13.37 -10.69 -2.54
N THR A 63 12.98 -11.43 -3.58
CA THR A 63 13.62 -11.39 -4.91
C THR A 63 12.99 -10.35 -5.82
N GLY A 64 11.92 -9.68 -5.36
CA GLY A 64 11.16 -8.73 -6.14
C GLY A 64 10.10 -9.38 -7.04
N LYS A 65 9.86 -10.69 -6.89
CA LYS A 65 8.81 -11.39 -7.63
C LYS A 65 7.47 -11.15 -6.95
N VAL A 66 6.45 -10.90 -7.76
CA VAL A 66 5.06 -10.77 -7.30
C VAL A 66 4.55 -12.13 -6.84
N VAL A 67 4.19 -12.22 -5.57
CA VAL A 67 3.58 -13.42 -4.97
C VAL A 67 2.09 -13.24 -4.67
N LYS A 68 1.63 -11.97 -4.58
CA LYS A 68 0.20 -11.63 -4.52
C LYS A 68 -0.09 -10.48 -5.47
N THR A 69 -1.01 -10.73 -6.40
CA THR A 69 -1.49 -9.70 -7.33
C THR A 69 -2.38 -8.69 -6.61
N THR A 70 -2.66 -7.58 -7.30
CA THR A 70 -3.43 -6.46 -6.73
C THR A 70 -4.75 -6.90 -6.11
N THR A 71 -4.89 -6.73 -4.80
CA THR A 71 -6.09 -7.09 -4.05
C THR A 71 -6.61 -5.89 -3.29
N ARG A 72 -7.93 -5.65 -3.30
CA ARG A 72 -8.52 -4.56 -2.50
C ARG A 72 -8.62 -5.00 -1.05
N VAL A 73 -7.96 -4.30 -0.15
CA VAL A 73 -8.00 -4.59 1.29
C VAL A 73 -9.04 -3.75 2.03
N SER A 74 -9.40 -2.58 1.50
CA SER A 74 -10.50 -1.79 2.07
C SER A 74 -11.12 -0.85 1.03
N ALA A 75 -12.45 -0.79 0.99
CA ALA A 75 -13.19 0.18 0.18
C ALA A 75 -13.49 1.51 0.92
N LYS A 76 -13.10 1.60 2.20
CA LYS A 76 -13.48 2.70 3.09
C LYS A 76 -12.29 3.37 3.78
N ALA A 77 -11.13 2.73 3.87
CA ALA A 77 -9.97 3.35 4.51
C ALA A 77 -9.31 4.35 3.57
N TYR A 78 -8.63 5.36 4.10
CA TYR A 78 -7.50 6.04 3.46
C TYR A 78 -6.18 5.56 4.08
N LEU A 79 -5.08 5.78 3.36
CA LEU A 79 -3.73 5.66 3.90
C LEU A 79 -3.32 6.98 4.55
N ASN A 80 -2.67 6.92 5.71
CA ASN A 80 -2.16 8.11 6.38
C ASN A 80 -0.76 8.44 5.85
N PRO A 81 -0.56 9.57 5.13
CA PRO A 81 0.75 9.90 4.56
C PRO A 81 1.82 10.21 5.62
N TYR A 82 1.42 10.52 6.87
CA TYR A 82 2.33 10.86 7.96
C TYR A 82 2.83 9.63 8.73
N ARG A 83 2.02 8.54 8.80
CA ARG A 83 2.38 7.33 9.53
C ARG A 83 2.26 6.10 8.64
N MET A 84 3.41 5.45 8.41
CA MET A 84 3.47 4.23 7.61
C MET A 84 2.77 3.06 8.30
N PRO A 85 2.27 2.07 7.54
CA PRO A 85 1.72 0.83 8.06
C PRO A 85 2.77 0.03 8.84
N VAL A 86 2.31 -0.82 9.75
CA VAL A 86 3.15 -1.70 10.58
C VAL A 86 2.71 -3.14 10.40
N TYR A 87 3.66 -4.05 10.25
CA TYR A 87 3.40 -5.48 10.28
C TYR A 87 3.61 -5.99 11.70
N ALA A 88 2.61 -6.69 12.24
CA ALA A 88 2.69 -7.31 13.54
C ALA A 88 1.74 -8.51 13.60
N LYS A 89 2.26 -9.66 14.03
CA LYS A 89 1.50 -10.90 14.28
C LYS A 89 0.69 -11.35 13.05
N GLY A 90 1.32 -11.43 11.87
CA GLY A 90 0.64 -11.89 10.65
C GLY A 90 -0.33 -10.89 10.02
N LYS A 91 -0.33 -9.64 10.49
CA LYS A 91 -1.25 -8.60 10.02
C LYS A 91 -0.52 -7.32 9.70
N VAL A 92 -0.99 -6.64 8.67
CA VAL A 92 -0.65 -5.25 8.40
C VAL A 92 -1.68 -4.36 9.08
N TRP A 93 -1.21 -3.35 9.79
CA TRP A 93 -1.98 -2.37 10.52
C TRP A 93 -1.67 -0.99 9.99
N TRP A 94 -2.68 -0.13 9.83
CA TRP A 94 -2.45 1.29 9.58
C TRP A 94 -3.53 2.13 10.23
N VAL A 95 -3.17 3.37 10.48
CA VAL A 95 -4.09 4.40 10.96
C VAL A 95 -4.55 5.19 9.75
N GLY A 96 -5.83 5.55 9.67
CA GLY A 96 -6.35 6.34 8.56
C GLY A 96 -7.77 6.87 8.79
N ASN A 97 -8.18 7.83 7.97
CA ASN A 97 -9.57 8.28 7.94
C ASN A 97 -10.45 7.31 7.14
N ASN A 98 -11.76 7.50 7.26
CA ASN A 98 -12.75 6.74 6.51
C ASN A 98 -13.26 7.55 5.32
N ALA A 99 -13.00 7.09 4.10
CA ALA A 99 -13.39 7.69 2.84
C ALA A 99 -14.91 7.82 2.60
N LYS A 100 -15.74 7.20 3.45
CA LYS A 100 -17.20 7.32 3.39
C LYS A 100 -17.81 8.06 4.58
N ASN A 101 -16.99 8.55 5.51
CA ASN A 101 -17.44 9.31 6.67
C ASN A 101 -16.89 10.72 6.59
N GLU A 102 -17.77 11.72 6.56
CA GLU A 102 -17.40 13.14 6.52
C GLU A 102 -16.88 13.65 7.88
N LYS A 103 -17.08 12.87 8.95
CA LYS A 103 -16.47 13.16 10.25
C LYS A 103 -14.99 12.80 10.20
N ASN A 104 -14.13 13.74 10.59
CA ASN A 104 -12.66 13.61 10.68
C ASN A 104 -12.19 12.65 11.80
N ASN A 105 -12.79 11.48 11.90
CA ASN A 105 -12.41 10.43 12.81
C ASN A 105 -11.21 9.66 12.25
N VAL A 106 -10.35 9.22 13.15
CA VAL A 106 -9.19 8.38 12.87
C VAL A 106 -9.52 6.95 13.30
N TYR A 107 -9.27 5.99 12.41
CA TYR A 107 -9.52 4.57 12.62
C TYR A 107 -8.22 3.77 12.52
N ILE A 108 -8.19 2.62 13.17
CA ILE A 108 -7.17 1.59 12.96
C ILE A 108 -7.76 0.54 12.01
N TYR A 109 -7.09 0.29 10.90
CA TYR A 109 -7.44 -0.72 9.92
C TYR A 109 -6.40 -1.83 9.93
N SER A 110 -6.82 -3.04 9.55
CA SER A 110 -5.89 -4.17 9.40
C SER A 110 -6.39 -5.21 8.41
N PHE A 111 -5.46 -5.97 7.83
CA PHE A 111 -5.74 -7.21 7.10
C PHE A 111 -4.63 -8.24 7.37
N SER A 112 -4.92 -9.52 7.11
CA SER A 112 -3.93 -10.58 7.19
C SER A 112 -3.01 -10.56 5.97
N ALA A 113 -1.70 -10.54 6.21
CA ALA A 113 -0.68 -10.53 5.17
C ALA A 113 0.00 -11.90 5.06
#